data_AF-A0AA43DCW8-F1
#
_entry.id   AF-A0AA43DCW8-F1
#
_cell.length_a   1.000
_cell.length_b   1.000
_cell.length_c   1.000
_cell.angle_alpha   90.00
_cell.angle_beta   90.00
_cell.angle_gamma   90.00
#
_symmetry.space_group_name_H-M   'P 1'
#
loop_
_entity.id
_entity.type
_entity.pdbx_description
1 polymer ?
#
loop_
_entity_poly.entity_id
_entity_poly.type
_entity_poly.pdbx_seq_one_letter_code
_entity_poly.pdbx_strand_id
1 'polypeptide(L)' 'MHFVRIANRAINLDLVSHCEVQVWHDTVSVKVYMTGTANNTPLVLNEDEAKLFWKYMEYVAEKPV' A
#
# COMPACT_ATOMS: atom_id res chain seq x y z
N MET A 1 -13.18 -5.66 6.02
CA MET A 1 -13.00 -4.21 5.83
C MET A 1 -11.85 -3.73 6.69
N HIS A 2 -10.63 -3.89 6.17
CA HIS A 2 -9.39 -3.56 6.85
C HIS A 2 -8.88 -2.19 6.39
N PHE A 3 -9.25 -1.14 7.12
CA PHE A 3 -8.77 0.21 6.85
C PHE A 3 -7.58 0.57 7.73
N VAL A 4 -6.54 1.12 7.10
CA VAL A 4 -5.37 1.66 7.80
C VAL A 4 -5.12 3.10 7.37
N ARG A 5 -4.59 3.92 8.29
CA ARG A 5 -4.20 5.29 8.00
C ARG A 5 -2.70 5.36 7.83
N ILE A 6 -2.26 5.80 6.66
CA ILE A 6 -0.86 6.04 6.33
C ILE A 6 -0.74 7.51 5.97
N ALA A 7 0.05 8.25 6.75
CA ALA A 7 0.08 9.71 6.73
C ALA A 7 -1.36 10.29 6.82
N ASN A 8 -1.78 11.07 5.81
CA ASN A 8 -3.12 11.63 5.75
C ASN A 8 -4.11 10.81 4.88
N ARG A 9 -3.76 9.58 4.50
CA ARG A 9 -4.54 8.74 3.59
C ARG A 9 -5.15 7.56 4.34
N ALA A 10 -6.43 7.29 4.11
CA ALA A 10 -7.07 6.05 4.56
C ALA A 10 -7.04 5.03 3.41
N ILE A 11 -6.47 3.87 3.66
CA ILE A 11 -6.26 2.81 2.68
C ILE A 11 -7.08 1.60 3.10
N ASN A 12 -7.91 1.08 2.19
CA ASN A 12 -8.60 -0.20 2.37
C ASN A 12 -7.71 -1.32 1.85
N LEU A 13 -7.15 -2.11 2.76
CA LEU A 13 -6.24 -3.21 2.43
C LEU A 13 -6.96 -4.32 1.64
N ASP A 14 -8.27 -4.48 1.82
CA ASP A 14 -9.06 -5.48 1.08
C ASP A 14 -9.17 -5.15 -0.42
N LEU A 15 -8.87 -3.92 -0.83
CA LEU A 15 -8.90 -3.49 -2.23
C LEU A 15 -7.53 -3.55 -2.90
N VAL A 16 -6.45 -3.79 -2.15
CA VAL A 16 -5.10 -3.86 -2.71
C VAL A 16 -5.00 -5.07 -3.63
N SER A 17 -4.68 -4.83 -4.91
CA SER A 17 -4.54 -5.89 -5.90
C SER A 17 -3.09 -6.28 -6.15
N HIS A 18 -2.19 -5.29 -6.17
CA HIS A 18 -0.79 -5.46 -6.55
C HIS A 18 0.06 -4.29 -6.06
N CYS A 19 1.34 -4.54 -5.79
CA CYS A 19 2.32 -3.54 -5.37
C CYS A 19 3.58 -3.62 -6.23
N GLU A 20 4.08 -2.47 -6.70
CA GLU A 20 5.35 -2.36 -7.44
C GLU A 20 6.33 -1.50 -6.67
N VAL A 21 7.53 -2.03 -6.45
CA VAL A 21 8.63 -1.23 -5.91
C VAL A 21 9.31 -0.50 -7.07
N GLN A 22 9.44 0.81 -6.93
CA GLN A 22 10.19 1.67 -7.84
C GLN A 22 11.39 2.25 -7.10
N VAL A 23 12.58 1.78 -7.49
CA VAL A 23 13.87 2.26 -6.97
C VAL A 23 14.49 3.20 -8.00
N TRP A 24 14.87 4.40 -7.58
CA TRP A 24 15.58 5.38 -8.41
C TRP A 24 16.72 6.00 -7.62
N HIS A 25 17.97 5.71 -8.02
CA HIS A 25 19.18 6.06 -7.28
C HIS A 25 19.03 5.71 -5.78
N ASP A 26 18.99 6.73 -4.92
CA ASP A 26 18.92 6.60 -3.45
C ASP A 26 17.49 6.72 -2.91
N THR A 27 16.47 6.71 -3.78
CA THR A 27 15.07 6.84 -3.40
C THR A 27 14.27 5.59 -3.74
N VAL A 28 13.49 5.12 -2.78
CA VAL A 28 12.55 4.01 -2.94
C VAL A 28 11.13 4.53 -2.79
N SER A 29 10.27 4.12 -3.71
CA SER A 29 8.82 4.34 -3.64
C SER A 29 8.08 3.06 -3.97
N VAL A 30 6.84 2.94 -3.50
CA VAL A 30 5.98 1.79 -3.79
C VAL A 30 4.69 2.27 -4.41
N LYS A 31 4.35 1.75 -5.58
CA LYS A 31 3.04 1.94 -6.22
C LYS A 31 2.11 0.84 -5.73
N VAL A 32 1.01 1.24 -5.10
CA VAL A 32 -0.05 0.36 -4.65
C VAL A 32 -1.23 0.49 -5.60
N TYR A 33 -1.54 -0.58 -6.31
CA TYR A 33 -2.70 -0.67 -7.19
C TYR A 33 -3.87 -1.22 -6.38
N MET A 34 -5.03 -0.60 -6.54
CA MET A 34 -6.24 -0.98 -5.82
C MET A 34 -7.38 -1.22 -6.82
N THR A 35 -8.21 -2.20 -6.52
CA THR A 35 -9.41 -2.51 -7.29
C THR A 35 -10.41 -1.36 -7.16
N GLY A 36 -11.00 -0.94 -8.29
CA GLY A 36 -12.02 0.12 -8.32
C GLY A 36 -11.45 1.54 -8.38
N THR A 37 -10.13 1.73 -8.55
CA THR A 37 -9.57 3.05 -8.82
C THR A 37 -9.82 3.47 -10.26
N ALA A 38 -10.16 4.75 -10.46
CA ALA A 38 -10.32 5.30 -11.79
C ALA A 38 -8.98 5.29 -12.54
N ASN A 39 -9.02 4.82 -13.79
CA ASN A 39 -7.88 4.82 -14.72
C ASN A 39 -6.63 4.06 -14.23
N ASN A 40 -6.78 3.06 -13.34
CA ASN A 40 -5.66 2.31 -12.75
C ASN A 40 -4.59 3.19 -12.09
N THR A 41 -4.98 4.39 -11.61
CA THR A 41 -4.04 5.31 -10.97
C THR A 41 -3.53 4.68 -9.67
N PRO A 42 -2.22 4.41 -9.54
CA PRO A 42 -1.68 3.82 -8.32
C PRO A 42 -1.56 4.87 -7.22
N LEU A 43 -1.69 4.41 -5.97
CA LEU A 43 -1.24 5.20 -4.83
C LEU A 43 0.29 5.07 -4.73
N VAL A 44 1.00 6.19 -4.79
CA VAL A 44 2.46 6.20 -4.62
C VAL A 44 2.80 6.49 -3.16
N LEU A 45 3.49 5.55 -2.54
CA LEU A 45 4.03 5.65 -1.19
C LEU A 45 5.54 5.95 -1.28
N ASN A 46 6.03 6.85 -0.43
CA ASN A 46 7.47 6.98 -0.22
C ASN A 46 7.99 5.82 0.65
N GLU A 47 9.30 5.77 0.89
CA GLU A 47 9.92 4.68 1.65
C GLU A 47 9.34 4.50 3.06
N ASP A 48 9.14 5.58 3.82
CA ASP A 48 8.62 5.51 5.20
C ASP A 48 7.16 5.06 5.23
N GLU A 49 6.35 5.61 4.32
CA GLU A 49 4.96 5.20 4.13
C GLU A 49 4.86 3.72 3.70
N ALA A 50 5.75 3.25 2.83
CA ALA A 50 5.80 1.88 2.36
C ALA A 50 6.20 0.90 3.48
N LYS A 51 7.15 1.28 4.35
CA LYS A 51 7.51 0.48 5.54
C LYS A 51 6.34 0.32 6.51
N LEU A 52 5.57 1.39 6.72
CA LEU A 52 4.35 1.33 7.54
C LEU A 52 3.28 0.45 6.88
N PHE A 53 3.08 0.61 5.58
CA PHE A 53 2.13 -0.19 4.80
C PHE A 53 2.45 -1.69 4.90
N TRP A 54 3.72 -2.06 4.75
CA TRP A 54 4.17 -3.46 4.82
C TRP A 54 3.78 -4.14 6.14
N LYS A 55 4.02 -3.47 7.28
CA LYS A 55 3.65 -4.00 8.60
C LYS A 55 2.15 -4.29 8.75
N TYR A 56 1.31 -3.44 8.16
CA TYR A 56 -0.13 -3.65 8.21
C TYR A 56 -0.58 -4.79 7.30
N MET A 57 0.05 -4.96 6.13
CA MET A 57 -0.23 -6.10 5.25
C MET A 57 0.13 -7.43 5.91
N GLU A 58 1.29 -7.52 6.57
CA GLU A 58 1.69 -8.71 7.33
C GLU A 58 0.70 -9.02 8.46
N TYR A 59 0.32 -7.99 9.24
CA TYR A 59 -0.64 -8.15 10.33
C TYR A 59 -2.01 -8.67 9.85
N VAL A 60 -2.48 -8.25 8.68
CA VAL A 60 -3.73 -8.79 8.10
C VAL A 60 -3.53 -10.22 7.62
N ALA A 61 -2.39 -10.55 7.01
CA ALA A 61 -2.09 -11.90 6.53
C ALA A 61 -1.96 -12.93 7.67
N GLU A 62 -1.51 -12.52 8.86
CA GLU A 62 -1.37 -13.38 10.04
C GLU A 62 -2.70 -13.67 10.77
N LYS A 63 -3.77 -12.92 10.49
CA LYS A 63 -5.06 -13.19 11.12
C LYS A 63 -5.68 -14.45 10.52
N PRO A 64 -6.06 -15.45 11.34
CA PRO A 64 -6.78 -16.62 10.84
C PRO A 64 -8.13 -16.18 10.27
N VAL A 65 -8.42 -16.65 9.05
CA VAL A 65 -9.68 -16.43 8.32
C VAL A 65 -10.80 -17.27 8.92
#